data_AF-A0A4S0V232-F1
#
_entry.id   AF-A0A4S0V232-F1
#
_cell.length_a   1.000
_cell.length_b   1.000
_cell.length_c   1.000
_cell.angle_alpha   90.00
_cell.angle_beta   90.00
_cell.angle_gamma   90.00
#
_symmetry.space_group_name_H-M   'P 1'
#
loop_
_entity.id
_entity.type
_entity.pdbx_description
1 polymer ?
#
loop_
_entity_poly.entity_id
_entity_poly.type
_entity_poly.pdbx_seq_one_letter_code
_entity_poly.pdbx_strand_id
1 'polypeptide(L)'
;ALSRAQAAEDQAELNLSYTALVSPVDGVIGNRTLRIGQYVQTGSQLMSVVPHQAACIIANYKETQLANVQRGQPVDIKVDSFPGRVFKGHVDSLSPTSGQEFALLPPDNATGNFTKVVQRIPVKIVL
;
A
#
# COMPACT_ATOMS: atom_id res chain seq x y z
N ALA A 1 42.47 20.68 12.80
CA ALA A 1 42.15 21.57 11.66
C ALA A 1 41.89 20.75 10.40
N LEU A 2 42.83 19.90 9.97
CA LEU A 2 42.67 19.00 8.82
C LEU A 2 41.38 18.16 8.88
N SER A 3 41.12 17.49 10.02
CA SER A 3 39.91 16.69 10.20
C SER A 3 38.61 17.48 10.08
N ARG A 4 38.59 18.77 10.44
CA ARG A 4 37.42 19.64 10.25
C ARG A 4 37.23 20.04 8.79
N ALA A 5 38.33 20.28 8.08
CA ALA A 5 38.28 20.60 6.66
C ALA A 5 37.80 19.40 5.84
N GLN A 6 38.30 18.20 6.14
CA GLN A 6 37.85 16.95 5.53
C GLN A 6 36.37 16.68 5.81
N ALA A 7 35.92 16.83 7.06
CA ALA A 7 34.50 16.67 7.37
C ALA A 7 33.60 17.67 6.61
N ALA A 8 34.09 18.89 6.32
CA ALA A 8 33.35 19.87 5.54
C ALA A 8 33.32 19.52 4.03
N GLU A 9 34.39 18.95 3.50
CA GLU A 9 34.46 18.41 2.15
C GLU A 9 33.48 17.25 1.97
N ASP A 10 33.54 16.24 2.85
CA ASP A 10 32.64 15.08 2.84
C ASP A 10 31.17 15.51 2.91
N GLN A 11 30.86 16.51 3.75
CA GLN A 11 29.50 17.05 3.86
C GLN A 11 29.04 17.74 2.57
N ALA A 12 29.95 18.45 1.88
CA ALA A 12 29.63 19.11 0.62
C ALA A 12 29.40 18.08 -0.50
N GLU A 13 30.17 16.99 -0.53
CA GLU A 13 29.97 15.87 -1.46
C GLU A 13 28.62 15.19 -1.23
N LEU A 14 28.26 14.93 0.04
CA LEU A 14 26.94 14.38 0.37
C LEU A 14 25.81 15.31 -0.06
N ASN A 15 25.91 16.61 0.22
CA ASN A 15 24.91 17.59 -0.19
C ASN A 15 24.73 17.64 -1.71
N LEU A 16 25.82 17.52 -2.47
CA LEU A 16 25.75 17.43 -3.94
C LEU A 16 25.05 16.14 -4.37
N SER A 17 25.36 15.00 -3.75
CA SER A 17 24.73 13.72 -4.07
C SER A 17 23.21 13.74 -3.84
N TYR A 18 22.73 14.45 -2.82
CA TYR A 18 21.31 14.57 -2.49
C TYR A 18 20.50 15.41 -3.50
N THR A 19 21.16 16.10 -4.43
CA THR A 19 20.48 16.79 -5.52
C THR A 19 19.95 15.84 -6.60
N ALA A 20 20.49 14.62 -6.68
CA ALA A 20 20.06 13.58 -7.60
C ALA A 20 19.19 12.55 -6.86
N LEU A 21 17.87 12.64 -7.05
CA LEU A 21 16.92 11.70 -6.44
C LEU A 21 16.74 10.47 -7.34
N VAL A 22 17.16 9.31 -6.83
CA VAL A 22 16.99 8.01 -7.48
C VAL A 22 15.91 7.19 -6.78
N SER A 23 15.23 6.31 -7.52
CA SER A 23 14.25 5.40 -6.93
C SER A 23 14.96 4.31 -6.13
N PRO A 24 14.55 4.01 -4.88
CA PRO A 24 15.14 2.93 -4.10
C PRO A 24 14.67 1.53 -4.54
N VAL A 25 13.59 1.46 -5.34
CA VAL A 25 12.95 0.21 -5.77
C VAL A 25 12.54 0.30 -7.24
N ASP A 26 12.48 -0.83 -7.91
CA ASP A 26 11.90 -0.95 -9.25
C ASP A 26 10.39 -0.79 -9.21
N GLY A 27 9.84 0.06 -10.06
CA GLY A 27 8.42 0.35 -10.06
C GLY A 27 7.99 1.40 -11.06
N VAL A 28 6.72 1.75 -10.99
CA VAL A 28 6.10 2.80 -11.81
C VAL A 28 5.77 4.00 -10.94
N ILE A 29 5.98 5.21 -11.45
CA ILE A 29 5.54 6.42 -10.75
C ILE A 29 4.01 6.48 -10.79
N GLY A 30 3.37 6.31 -9.63
CA GLY A 30 1.92 6.36 -9.49
C GLY A 30 1.37 7.78 -9.40
N ASN A 31 2.09 8.68 -8.71
CA ASN A 31 1.74 10.10 -8.63
C ASN A 31 3.01 10.95 -8.65
N ARG A 32 3.03 12.02 -9.45
CA ARG A 32 4.12 12.99 -9.52
C ARG A 32 3.55 14.40 -9.33
N THR A 33 3.87 15.01 -8.20
CA THR A 33 3.41 16.37 -7.86
C THR A 33 4.37 17.44 -8.38
N LEU A 34 5.60 17.05 -8.72
CA LEU A 34 6.66 17.97 -9.12
C LEU A 34 6.51 18.51 -10.54
N ARG A 35 6.88 19.78 -10.73
CA ARG A 35 6.98 20.44 -12.03
C ARG A 35 8.38 21.02 -12.23
N ILE A 36 8.81 21.14 -13.49
CA ILE A 36 10.07 21.79 -13.84
C ILE A 36 10.02 23.25 -13.37
N GLY A 37 11.09 23.71 -12.73
CA GLY A 37 11.18 25.07 -12.17
C GLY A 37 10.53 25.23 -10.79
N GLN A 38 9.90 24.20 -10.24
CA GLN A 38 9.33 24.24 -8.89
C GLN A 38 10.45 24.12 -7.85
N TYR A 39 10.50 25.08 -6.91
CA TYR A 39 11.35 24.98 -5.74
C TYR A 39 10.74 24.02 -4.72
N VAL A 40 11.55 23.14 -4.14
CA VAL A 40 11.12 22.11 -3.18
C VAL A 40 11.99 22.14 -1.93
N GLN A 41 11.36 21.87 -0.79
CA GLN A 41 12.04 21.82 0.51
C GLN A 41 12.29 20.38 0.93
N THR A 42 13.32 20.18 1.76
CA THR A 42 13.63 18.88 2.36
C THR A 42 12.42 18.28 3.07
N GLY A 43 12.16 17.00 2.85
CA GLY A 43 10.99 16.30 3.41
C GLY A 43 9.69 16.48 2.63
N SER A 44 9.66 17.30 1.57
CA SER A 44 8.49 17.40 0.70
C SER A 44 8.31 16.10 -0.09
N GLN A 45 7.09 15.56 -0.11
CA GLN A 45 6.76 14.41 -0.94
C GLN A 45 6.68 14.84 -2.42
N LEU A 46 7.54 14.26 -3.26
CA LEU A 46 7.67 14.68 -4.66
C LEU A 46 6.97 13.71 -5.63
N MET A 47 7.05 12.41 -5.32
CA MET A 47 6.51 11.33 -6.11
C MET A 47 6.18 10.11 -5.25
N SER A 48 5.28 9.26 -5.75
CA SER A 48 5.00 7.95 -5.19
C SER A 48 5.37 6.87 -6.21
N VAL A 49 6.20 5.91 -5.81
CA VAL A 49 6.62 4.79 -6.65
C VAL A 49 5.84 3.54 -6.22
N VAL A 50 5.19 2.91 -7.18
CA VAL A 50 4.44 1.66 -7.02
C VAL A 50 5.35 0.51 -7.47
N PRO A 51 5.78 -0.39 -6.57
CA PRO A 51 6.69 -1.49 -6.92
C PRO A 51 6.03 -2.48 -7.88
N HIS A 52 6.77 -2.95 -8.90
CA HIS A 52 6.24 -3.91 -9.88
C HIS A 52 5.89 -5.26 -9.27
N GLN A 53 6.65 -5.71 -8.27
CA GLN A 53 6.50 -7.01 -7.61
C GLN A 53 5.45 -7.02 -6.48
N ALA A 54 4.83 -5.87 -6.18
CA ALA A 54 3.89 -5.72 -5.07
C ALA A 54 2.42 -5.74 -5.50
N ALA A 55 2.12 -6.11 -6.76
CA ALA A 55 0.76 -6.25 -7.22
C ALA A 55 0.03 -7.36 -6.44
N CYS A 56 -0.85 -6.96 -5.55
CA CYS A 56 -1.73 -7.85 -4.81
C CYS A 56 -3.18 -7.44 -5.02
N ILE A 57 -4.08 -8.40 -4.86
CA ILE A 57 -5.52 -8.19 -4.99
C ILE A 57 -6.10 -8.20 -3.59
N ILE A 58 -6.84 -7.15 -3.24
CA ILE A 58 -7.60 -7.08 -1.99
C ILE A 58 -9.05 -7.41 -2.31
N ALA A 59 -9.46 -8.63 -1.96
CA ALA A 59 -10.84 -9.08 -2.11
C ALA A 59 -11.60 -8.84 -0.80
N ASN A 60 -12.57 -7.92 -0.84
CA ASN A 60 -13.39 -7.60 0.34
C ASN A 60 -14.57 -8.57 0.43
N TYR A 61 -14.50 -9.60 1.29
CA TYR A 61 -15.58 -10.57 1.47
C TYR A 61 -16.49 -10.20 2.63
N LYS A 62 -17.77 -10.59 2.59
CA LYS A 62 -18.62 -10.53 3.78
C LYS A 62 -18.07 -11.51 4.82
N GLU A 63 -18.14 -11.15 6.10
CA GLU A 63 -17.77 -12.03 7.22
C GLU A 63 -18.37 -13.43 7.08
N THR A 64 -19.65 -13.51 6.68
CA THR A 64 -20.38 -14.77 6.47
C THR A 64 -19.85 -15.64 5.33
N GLN A 65 -19.01 -15.11 4.45
CA GLN A 65 -18.46 -15.80 3.29
C GLN A 65 -17.03 -16.35 3.53
N LEU A 66 -16.46 -16.12 4.71
CA LEU A 66 -15.07 -16.46 5.00
C LEU A 66 -14.88 -17.82 5.67
N ALA A 67 -15.97 -18.51 6.01
CA ALA A 67 -15.92 -19.76 6.79
C ALA A 67 -14.97 -20.82 6.21
N ASN A 68 -14.83 -20.86 4.88
CA ASN A 68 -14.00 -21.83 4.17
C ASN A 68 -12.75 -21.22 3.54
N VAL A 69 -12.47 -19.93 3.78
CA VAL A 69 -11.30 -19.25 3.22
C VAL A 69 -10.10 -19.49 4.11
N GLN A 70 -9.03 -20.05 3.55
CA GLN A 70 -7.82 -20.38 4.28
C GLN A 70 -6.57 -19.77 3.63
N ARG A 71 -5.56 -19.47 4.45
CA ARG A 71 -4.25 -19.05 3.97
C ARG A 71 -3.64 -20.14 3.09
N GLY A 72 -3.06 -19.74 1.96
CA GLY A 72 -2.45 -20.63 0.97
C GLY A 72 -3.45 -21.25 -0.01
N GLN A 73 -4.76 -21.03 0.15
CA GLN A 73 -5.77 -21.56 -0.75
C GLN A 73 -5.58 -20.99 -2.17
N PRO A 74 -5.60 -21.83 -3.22
CA PRO A 74 -5.47 -21.36 -4.61
C PRO A 74 -6.71 -20.57 -5.03
N VAL A 75 -6.49 -19.51 -5.81
CA VAL A 75 -7.56 -18.63 -6.30
C VAL A 75 -7.41 -18.39 -7.80
N ASP A 76 -8.55 -18.42 -8.48
CA ASP A 76 -8.68 -18.03 -9.89
C ASP A 76 -9.17 -16.59 -9.97
N ILE A 77 -8.37 -15.73 -10.58
CA ILE A 77 -8.61 -14.30 -10.70
C ILE A 77 -8.95 -13.99 -12.15
N LYS A 78 -10.09 -13.32 -12.36
CA LYS A 78 -10.50 -12.78 -13.66
C LYS A 78 -10.62 -11.26 -13.50
N VAL A 79 -10.00 -10.51 -14.39
CA VAL A 79 -10.00 -9.04 -14.38
C VAL A 79 -10.72 -8.57 -15.63
N ASP A 80 -11.71 -7.69 -15.48
CA ASP A 80 -12.55 -7.23 -16.60
C ASP A 80 -11.74 -6.53 -17.70
N SER A 81 -10.64 -5.87 -17.33
CA SER A 81 -9.70 -5.26 -18.28
C SER A 81 -8.93 -6.26 -19.16
N PHE A 82 -8.92 -7.55 -18.80
CA PHE A 82 -8.25 -8.63 -19.52
C PHE A 82 -9.22 -9.80 -19.78
N PRO A 83 -10.24 -9.62 -20.64
CA PRO A 83 -11.23 -10.65 -20.90
C PRO A 83 -10.58 -11.93 -21.45
N GLY A 84 -11.01 -13.08 -20.94
CA GLY A 84 -10.51 -14.40 -21.35
C GLY A 84 -9.22 -14.87 -20.66
N ARG A 85 -8.55 -14.02 -19.87
CA ARG A 85 -7.36 -14.42 -19.11
C ARG A 85 -7.74 -14.75 -17.66
N VAL A 86 -7.33 -15.94 -17.22
CA VAL A 86 -7.42 -16.36 -15.82
C VAL A 86 -6.03 -16.30 -15.21
N PHE A 87 -5.85 -15.48 -14.19
CA PHE A 87 -4.64 -15.47 -13.38
C PHE A 87 -4.80 -16.45 -12.23
N LYS A 88 -3.73 -17.17 -11.91
CA LYS A 88 -3.67 -18.02 -10.73
C LYS A 88 -2.96 -17.24 -9.64
N GLY A 89 -3.44 -17.38 -8.41
CA GLY A 89 -2.80 -16.82 -7.22
C GLY A 89 -3.16 -17.65 -6.01
N HIS A 90 -2.82 -17.15 -4.82
CA HIS A 90 -3.19 -17.78 -3.56
C HIS A 90 -3.50 -16.73 -2.49
N VAL A 91 -4.29 -17.13 -1.50
CA VAL A 91 -4.59 -16.31 -0.32
C VAL A 91 -3.33 -16.14 0.52
N ASP A 92 -2.79 -14.92 0.61
CA ASP A 92 -1.62 -14.62 1.44
C ASP A 92 -2.03 -14.43 2.90
N SER A 93 -3.06 -13.62 3.13
CA SER A 93 -3.56 -13.35 4.48
C SER A 93 -5.02 -12.92 4.52
N LEU A 94 -5.65 -13.23 5.65
CA LEU A 94 -6.91 -12.66 6.09
C LEU A 94 -6.52 -11.57 7.08
N SER A 95 -6.93 -10.31 6.87
CA SER A 95 -6.71 -9.30 7.91
C SER A 95 -7.51 -9.68 9.16
N PRO A 96 -6.90 -9.78 10.35
CA PRO A 96 -7.60 -10.20 11.57
C PRO A 96 -8.64 -9.19 12.07
N THR A 97 -8.72 -8.01 11.45
CA THR A 97 -9.54 -6.88 11.88
C THR A 97 -10.51 -6.49 10.75
N SER A 98 -11.81 -6.43 11.08
CA SER A 98 -12.77 -5.68 10.29
C SER A 98 -12.56 -4.19 10.53
N GLY A 99 -12.65 -3.34 9.50
CA GLY A 99 -12.33 -1.91 9.60
C GLY A 99 -13.19 -1.08 10.58
N GLN A 100 -14.10 -1.70 11.34
CA GLN A 100 -15.00 -1.06 12.31
C GLN A 100 -14.44 -1.00 13.74
N GLU A 101 -13.42 -1.80 14.10
CA GLU A 101 -12.85 -1.78 15.47
C GLU A 101 -11.93 -0.57 15.77
N PHE A 102 -11.59 0.23 14.76
CA PHE A 102 -10.77 1.45 14.90
C PHE A 102 -11.56 2.75 14.74
N ALA A 103 -12.90 2.69 14.70
CA ALA A 103 -13.71 3.90 14.69
C ALA A 103 -13.64 4.58 16.08
N LEU A 104 -13.25 5.86 16.12
CA LEU A 104 -13.27 6.70 17.33
C LEU A 104 -14.65 6.75 18.01
N LEU A 105 -15.70 6.45 17.24
CA LEU A 105 -17.08 6.30 17.68
C LEU A 105 -17.61 4.99 17.09
N PRO A 106 -17.62 3.87 17.85
CA PRO A 106 -18.38 2.70 17.45
C PRO A 106 -19.87 3.10 17.34
N PRO A 107 -20.63 2.59 16.35
CA PRO A 107 -22.05 2.87 16.27
C PRO A 107 -22.73 2.33 17.54
N ASP A 108 -23.19 3.23 18.40
CA ASP A 108 -23.96 2.90 19.57
C ASP A 108 -25.36 2.46 19.13
N ASN A 109 -25.59 1.14 19.12
CA ASN A 109 -26.88 0.54 18.81
C ASN A 109 -27.75 0.38 20.07
N ALA A 110 -27.73 1.36 21.00
CA ALA A 110 -28.55 1.35 22.22
C ALA A 110 -30.06 1.58 21.99
N THR A 111 -30.52 1.77 20.75
CA THR A 111 -31.94 1.99 20.40
C THR A 111 -32.46 0.92 19.45
N GLY A 112 -32.65 -0.30 19.95
CA GLY A 112 -33.67 -1.25 19.45
C GLY A 112 -33.58 -1.72 18.00
N ASN A 113 -32.47 -1.50 17.29
CA ASN A 113 -32.30 -1.94 15.92
C ASN A 113 -31.44 -3.22 15.88
N PHE A 114 -32.11 -4.37 15.84
CA PHE A 114 -31.49 -5.71 15.84
C PHE A 114 -30.94 -6.15 14.47
N THR A 115 -30.85 -5.23 13.50
CA THR A 115 -30.42 -5.57 12.14
C THR A 115 -28.89 -5.63 12.09
N LYS A 116 -28.31 -6.84 12.23
CA LYS A 116 -26.87 -7.07 12.08
C LYS A 116 -26.41 -6.66 10.68
N VAL A 117 -25.65 -5.56 10.59
CA VAL A 117 -24.97 -5.18 9.35
C VAL A 117 -23.74 -6.07 9.17
N VAL A 118 -23.70 -6.83 8.08
CA VAL A 118 -22.59 -7.75 7.81
C VAL A 118 -21.33 -6.96 7.46
N GLN A 119 -20.27 -7.16 8.24
CA GLN A 119 -18.98 -6.51 8.03
C GLN A 119 -18.25 -7.14 6.84
N ARG A 120 -17.41 -6.35 6.17
CA ARG A 120 -16.51 -6.84 5.11
C ARG A 120 -15.10 -6.95 5.66
N ILE A 121 -14.46 -8.08 5.39
CA ILE A 121 -13.08 -8.34 5.79
C ILE A 121 -12.23 -8.42 4.51
N PRO A 122 -11.13 -7.63 4.44
CA PRO A 122 -10.22 -7.69 3.31
C PRO A 122 -9.39 -8.98 3.35
N VAL A 123 -9.34 -9.65 2.21
CA VAL A 123 -8.51 -10.83 1.96
C VAL A 123 -7.45 -10.47 0.94
N LYS A 124 -6.18 -10.62 1.32
CA LYS A 124 -5.05 -10.34 0.44
C LYS A 124 -4.72 -11.58 -0.38
N ILE A 125 -4.70 -11.43 -1.69
CA ILE A 125 -4.37 -12.47 -2.66
C ILE A 125 -3.12 -12.02 -3.41
N VAL A 126 -2.14 -12.89 -3.51
CA VAL A 126 -0.91 -12.69 -4.28
C VAL A 126 -0.90 -13.62 -5.47
N LEU A 127 -0.30 -13.16 -6.57
CA LEU A 127 -0.20 -13.87 -7.85
C LEU A 127 0.99 -14.83 -7.84
#